data_AF-A0A126V4E6-F1
#
_entry.id   AF-A0A126V4E6-F1
#
_cell.length_a   1.000
_cell.length_b   1.000
_cell.length_c   1.000
_cell.angle_alpha   90.00
_cell.angle_beta   90.00
_cell.angle_gamma   90.00
#
_symmetry.space_group_name_H-M   'P 1'
#
loop_
_entity.id
_entity.type
_entity.pdbx_description
1 polymer ?
#
loop_
_entity_poly.entity_id
_entity_poly.type
_entity_poly.pdbx_seq_one_letter_code
_entity_poly.pdbx_strand_id
1 'polypeptide(L)'
;MLNLHPSADRLATIRSRISALKEEEARLRITFLEKGDYGLHPGLTCNVIVEREEAHEFDPSRLPIEVRLDPRYWTTRFRTQINIQEKSSSCEWQNDDVIDLVEQGGVFC
;
A
#
# COMPACT_ATOMS: atom_id res chain seq x y z
N MET A 1 1.51 -52.55 7.64
CA MET A 1 0.19 -51.88 7.61
C MET A 1 0.44 -50.39 7.78
N LEU A 2 -0.03 -49.54 6.87
CA LEU A 2 0.12 -48.08 7.02
C LEU A 2 -0.82 -47.64 8.15
N ASN A 3 -0.25 -47.03 9.20
CA ASN A 3 -1.02 -46.37 10.25
C ASN A 3 -1.63 -45.10 9.66
N LEU A 4 -2.81 -45.23 9.06
CA LEU A 4 -3.61 -44.12 8.57
C LEU A 4 -4.10 -43.33 9.78
N HIS A 5 -3.51 -42.15 9.99
CA HIS A 5 -3.85 -41.30 11.11
C HIS A 5 -5.04 -40.40 10.73
N PRO A 6 -6.22 -40.52 11.38
CA PRO A 6 -7.42 -39.79 10.96
C PRO A 6 -7.28 -38.26 11.00
N SER A 7 -6.32 -37.73 11.78
CA SER A 7 -6.02 -36.28 11.75
C SER A 7 -5.31 -35.83 10.46
N ALA A 8 -4.55 -36.72 9.81
CA ALA A 8 -3.86 -36.40 8.55
C ALA A 8 -4.86 -36.25 7.41
N ASP A 9 -5.85 -37.14 7.33
CA ASP A 9 -6.94 -37.05 6.34
C ASP A 9 -7.81 -35.81 6.56
N ARG A 10 -8.11 -35.49 7.83
CA ARG A 10 -8.82 -34.26 8.19
C ARG A 10 -8.02 -33.01 7.80
N LEU A 11 -6.70 -33.01 8.03
CA LEU A 11 -5.82 -31.92 7.61
C LEU A 11 -5.78 -31.77 6.08
N ALA A 12 -5.69 -32.88 5.34
CA ALA A 12 -5.73 -32.86 3.88
C ALA A 12 -7.05 -32.27 3.36
N THR A 13 -8.17 -32.66 3.96
CA THR A 13 -9.51 -32.13 3.62
C THR A 13 -9.59 -30.61 3.85
N ILE A 14 -9.08 -30.13 4.99
CA ILE A 14 -9.05 -28.70 5.30
C ILE A 14 -8.16 -27.95 4.30
N ARG A 15 -6.96 -28.47 4.00
CA ARG A 15 -6.04 -27.86 3.03
C ARG A 15 -6.64 -27.80 1.62
N SER A 16 -7.37 -28.83 1.20
CA SER A 16 -8.09 -28.83 -0.07
C SER A 16 -9.16 -27.73 -0.09
N ARG A 17 -9.92 -27.58 0.99
CA ARG A 17 -10.93 -26.52 1.10
C ARG A 17 -10.32 -25.13 1.07
N ILE A 18 -9.22 -24.90 1.79
CA ILE A 18 -8.50 -23.63 1.75
C ILE A 18 -7.99 -23.33 0.34
N SER A 19 -7.46 -24.34 -0.35
CA SER A 19 -6.94 -24.17 -1.71
C SER A 19 -8.04 -23.77 -2.69
N ALA A 20 -9.21 -24.43 -2.63
CA ALA A 20 -10.37 -24.07 -3.45
C ALA A 20 -10.85 -22.63 -3.16
N LEU A 21 -10.91 -22.23 -1.89
CA LEU A 21 -11.29 -20.87 -1.51
C LEU A 21 -10.29 -19.82 -2.01
N LYS A 22 -8.99 -20.13 -1.99
CA LYS A 22 -7.94 -19.24 -2.52
C LYS A 22 -8.04 -19.08 -4.03
N GLU A 23 -8.37 -20.15 -4.75
CA GLU A 23 -8.56 -20.10 -6.20
C GLU A 23 -9.78 -19.23 -6.55
N GLU A 24 -10.88 -19.39 -5.81
CA GLU A 24 -12.06 -18.55 -5.96
C GLU A 24 -11.79 -17.08 -5.64
N GLU A 25 -11.06 -16.80 -4.56
CA GLU A 25 -10.62 -15.45 -4.19
C GLU A 25 -9.76 -14.82 -5.30
N ALA A 26 -8.82 -15.58 -5.86
CA ALA A 26 -7.95 -15.10 -6.94
C ALA A 26 -8.78 -14.71 -8.19
N ARG A 27 -9.75 -15.55 -8.57
CA ARG A 27 -10.66 -15.26 -9.70
C ARG A 27 -11.48 -13.99 -9.45
N LEU A 28 -11.99 -13.79 -8.24
CA LEU A 28 -12.73 -12.58 -7.89
C LEU A 28 -11.83 -11.33 -7.91
N ARG A 29 -10.61 -11.43 -7.38
CA ARG A 29 -9.63 -10.32 -7.46
C ARG A 29 -9.30 -9.94 -8.89
N ILE A 30 -9.04 -10.92 -9.75
CA ILE A 30 -8.78 -10.69 -11.18
C ILE A 30 -9.96 -9.94 -11.81
N THR A 31 -11.19 -10.31 -11.47
CA THR A 31 -12.39 -9.64 -11.97
C THR A 31 -12.42 -8.15 -11.63
N PHE A 32 -12.01 -7.77 -10.41
CA PHE A 32 -11.94 -6.36 -9.99
C PHE A 32 -10.75 -5.61 -10.61
N LEU A 33 -9.62 -6.29 -10.82
CA LEU A 33 -8.40 -5.66 -11.33
C LEU A 33 -8.39 -5.50 -12.86
N GLU A 34 -8.85 -6.50 -13.61
CA GLU A 34 -8.76 -6.52 -15.09
C GLU A 34 -9.85 -5.70 -15.77
N LYS A 35 -11.03 -5.56 -15.15
CA LYS A 35 -12.14 -4.82 -15.76
C LYS A 35 -11.98 -3.31 -15.70
N GLY A 36 -11.05 -2.79 -14.90
CA GLY A 36 -10.82 -1.35 -14.74
C GLY A 36 -12.04 -0.59 -14.19
N ASP A 37 -12.97 -1.31 -13.55
CA ASP A 37 -14.21 -0.76 -13.01
C ASP A 37 -13.93 -0.22 -11.59
N TYR A 38 -13.34 0.97 -11.55
CA TYR A 38 -12.99 1.68 -10.32
C TYR A 38 -14.25 2.28 -9.68
N GLY A 39 -14.31 2.27 -8.35
CA GLY A 39 -15.43 2.82 -7.58
C GLY A 39 -16.09 1.82 -6.63
N LEU A 40 -17.32 2.13 -6.24
CA LEU A 40 -18.09 1.38 -5.25
C LEU A 40 -18.86 0.23 -5.91
N HIS A 41 -18.61 -0.99 -5.45
CA HIS A 41 -19.30 -2.22 -5.80
C HIS A 41 -20.18 -2.65 -4.62
N PRO A 42 -21.48 -2.29 -4.59
CA PRO A 42 -22.35 -2.64 -3.48
C PRO A 42 -22.70 -4.13 -3.50
N GLY A 43 -22.60 -4.78 -2.35
CA GLY A 43 -22.98 -6.18 -2.17
C GLY A 43 -24.07 -6.35 -1.12
N LEU A 44 -24.65 -7.55 -1.06
CA LEU A 44 -25.75 -7.85 -0.14
C LEU A 44 -25.34 -7.76 1.34
N THR A 45 -24.09 -8.11 1.65
CA THR A 45 -23.55 -8.15 3.02
C THR A 45 -22.40 -7.18 3.25
N CYS A 46 -21.69 -6.79 2.20
CA CYS A 46 -20.55 -5.88 2.24
C CYS A 46 -20.39 -5.16 0.91
N ASN A 47 -19.77 -3.99 0.95
CA ASN A 47 -19.40 -3.23 -0.24
C ASN A 47 -17.89 -3.36 -0.49
N VAL A 48 -17.49 -3.33 -1.76
CA VAL A 48 -16.08 -3.32 -2.17
C VAL A 48 -15.80 -1.97 -2.84
N ILE A 49 -14.75 -1.28 -2.42
CA ILE A 49 -14.29 -0.04 -3.06
C ILE A 49 -12.98 -0.36 -3.77
N VAL A 50 -12.94 -0.11 -5.08
CA VAL A 50 -11.76 -0.33 -5.91
C VAL A 50 -11.21 1.02 -6.34
N GLU A 51 -10.07 1.40 -5.80
CA GLU A 51 -9.35 2.62 -6.14
C GLU A 51 -8.03 2.27 -6.82
N ARG A 52 -7.65 3.06 -7.82
CA ARG A 52 -6.35 2.97 -8.46
C ARG A 52 -5.67 4.32 -8.41
N GLU A 53 -4.49 4.33 -7.83
CA GLU A 53 -3.57 5.45 -7.88
C GLU A 53 -2.53 5.17 -8.98
N GLU A 54 -2.40 6.09 -9.92
CA GLU A 54 -1.31 6.09 -10.89
C GLU A 54 -0.30 7.14 -10.48
N ALA A 55 0.91 6.69 -10.13
CA ALA A 55 2.04 7.55 -9.83
C ALA A 55 3.06 7.49 -10.97
N HIS A 56 3.48 8.65 -11.45
CA HIS A 56 4.61 8.76 -12.37
C HIS A 56 5.88 8.99 -11.56
N GLU A 57 6.69 7.95 -11.42
CA GLU A 57 8.02 8.05 -10.85
C GLU A 57 9.03 8.34 -11.96
N PHE A 58 9.70 9.48 -11.85
CA PHE A 58 10.84 9.78 -12.71
C PHE A 58 12.05 8.99 -12.22
N ASP A 59 12.52 8.04 -13.02
CA ASP A 59 13.72 7.24 -12.76
C ASP A 59 14.96 7.92 -13.37
N PRO A 60 15.82 8.58 -12.57
CA PRO A 60 16.98 9.30 -13.08
C PRO A 60 18.04 8.37 -13.69
N SER A 61 17.99 7.06 -13.40
CA SER A 61 18.94 6.10 -13.95
C SER A 61 18.74 5.84 -15.44
N ARG A 62 17.53 6.07 -15.95
CA ARG A 62 17.16 5.90 -17.37
C ARG A 62 17.56 7.08 -18.26
N LEU A 63 18.07 8.16 -17.68
CA LEU A 63 18.60 9.27 -18.44
C LEU A 63 19.87 8.89 -19.20
N PRO A 64 20.15 9.51 -20.37
CA PRO A 64 21.44 9.39 -21.04
C PRO A 64 22.60 9.75 -20.11
N ILE A 65 23.74 9.11 -20.32
CA ILE A 65 24.91 9.28 -19.44
C ILE A 65 25.42 10.72 -19.45
N GLU A 66 25.26 11.43 -20.57
CA GLU A 66 25.61 12.83 -20.73
C GLU A 66 24.80 13.72 -19.79
N VAL A 67 23.50 13.43 -19.60
CA VAL A 67 22.62 14.18 -18.70
C VAL A 67 22.88 13.80 -17.24
N ARG A 68 23.14 12.51 -16.98
CA ARG A 68 23.44 12.01 -15.62
C ARG A 68 24.76 12.54 -15.07
N LEU A 69 25.74 12.83 -15.92
CA LEU A 69 27.05 13.31 -15.49
C LEU A 69 27.20 14.82 -15.54
N ASP A 70 26.34 15.55 -16.26
CA ASP A 70 26.42 17.01 -16.33
C ASP A 70 25.92 17.64 -15.01
N PRO A 71 26.79 18.30 -14.22
CA PRO A 71 26.44 18.92 -12.94
C PRO A 71 25.31 19.95 -13.02
N ARG A 72 25.05 20.52 -14.21
CA ARG A 72 23.99 21.52 -14.42
C ARG A 72 22.58 20.98 -14.21
N TYR A 73 22.39 19.66 -14.34
CA TYR A 73 21.11 19.01 -14.11
C TYR A 73 20.92 18.50 -12.67
N TRP A 74 21.89 18.74 -11.78
CA TRP A 74 21.84 18.29 -10.39
C TRP A 74 21.56 19.44 -9.43
N THR A 75 20.68 19.17 -8.46
CA THR A 75 20.46 20.03 -7.29
C THR A 75 20.60 19.18 -6.04
N THR A 76 21.36 19.66 -5.06
CA THR A 76 21.49 18.96 -3.77
C THR A 76 20.47 19.54 -2.80
N ARG A 77 19.58 18.70 -2.29
CA ARG A 77 18.61 19.08 -1.25
C ARG A 77 18.83 18.22 -0.02
N PHE A 78 18.85 18.86 1.14
CA PHE A 78 18.89 18.19 2.43
C PHE A 78 17.45 18.02 2.93
N ARG A 79 17.07 16.78 3.24
CA ARG A 79 15.81 16.49 3.92
C ARG A 79 16.11 15.94 5.30
N THR A 80 15.74 16.68 6.33
CA THR A 80 15.83 16.24 7.71
C THR A 80 14.47 15.68 8.13
N GLN A 81 14.39 14.37 8.34
CA GLN A 81 13.20 13.72 8.87
C GLN A 81 13.41 13.44 10.36
N ILE A 82 12.65 14.12 11.21
CA ILE A 82 12.62 13.87 12.64
C ILE A 82 11.44 12.94 12.91
N ASN A 83 11.74 11.66 13.15
CA ASN A 83 10.73 10.68 13.54
C ASN A 83 10.60 10.70 15.06
N ILE A 84 9.47 11.19 15.55
CA ILE A 84 9.10 11.07 16.96
C ILE A 84 8.48 9.69 17.13
N GLN A 85 9.15 8.81 17.86
CA GLN A 85 8.55 7.53 18.28
C GLN A 85 7.89 7.74 19.63
N GLU A 86 6.62 7.39 19.74
CA GLU A 86 5.95 7.27 21.04
C GLU A 86 6.63 6.17 21.85
N LYS A 87 7.14 6.57 23.03
CA LYS A 87 7.45 5.59 24.07
C LYS A 87 6.10 5.11 24.59
N SER A 88 5.68 3.92 24.16
CA SER A 88 4.40 3.32 24.51
C SER A 88 4.10 3.44 26.00
N SER A 89 3.10 4.24 26.34
CA SER A 89 2.26 4.01 27.51
C SER A 89 0.92 4.70 27.28
N SER A 90 -0.04 3.91 26.78
CA SER A 90 -1.47 3.97 27.07
C SER A 90 -2.02 5.33 27.51
N CYS A 91 -2.69 6.05 26.60
CA CYS A 91 -3.97 6.75 26.86
C CYS A 91 -4.49 7.26 25.50
N GLU A 92 -5.53 6.68 24.91
CA GLU A 92 -6.96 7.02 25.10
C GLU A 92 -7.31 8.50 24.94
N TRP A 93 -7.87 8.78 23.73
CA TRP A 93 -8.74 9.88 23.31
C TRP A 93 -8.17 11.31 23.37
N GLN A 94 -8.57 12.29 22.57
CA GLN A 94 -9.27 12.49 21.29
C GLN A 94 -9.28 14.02 21.13
N ASN A 95 -9.53 14.50 19.92
CA ASN A 95 -9.88 15.88 19.55
C ASN A 95 -8.75 16.79 19.04
N ASP A 96 -8.89 17.02 17.73
CA ASP A 96 -9.22 18.31 17.12
C ASP A 96 -8.15 19.40 17.04
N ASP A 97 -8.28 20.11 15.92
CA ASP A 97 -7.62 21.35 15.52
C ASP A 97 -6.30 21.18 14.76
N VAL A 98 -6.44 20.82 13.48
CA VAL A 98 -5.47 21.21 12.45
C VAL A 98 -5.51 22.73 12.33
N ILE A 99 -4.52 23.39 12.89
CA ILE A 99 -4.27 24.81 12.65
C ILE A 99 -3.23 24.90 11.54
N ASP A 100 -3.67 25.22 10.32
CA ASP A 100 -2.78 25.67 9.25
C ASP A 100 -2.30 27.10 9.58
N LEU A 101 -1.09 27.20 10.13
CA LEU A 101 -0.34 28.45 10.17
C LEU A 101 0.57 28.52 8.95
N VAL A 102 0.06 29.14 7.88
CA VAL A 102 0.91 29.68 6.82
C VAL A 102 1.59 30.93 7.36
N GLU A 103 2.81 30.78 7.88
CA GLU A 103 3.66 31.95 8.11
C GLU A 103 4.31 32.35 6.78
N GLN A 104 3.74 33.39 6.17
CA GLN A 104 4.45 34.23 5.22
C GLN A 104 5.54 35.01 5.97
N GLY A 105 6.80 34.71 5.67
CA GLY A 105 7.94 35.55 6.00
C GLY A 105 8.86 35.69 4.79
N GLY A 106 8.76 36.82 4.08
CA GLY A 106 9.77 37.27 3.11
C GLY A 106 11.05 37.78 3.80
N VAL A 107 12.05 38.40 3.16
CA VAL A 107 12.33 38.88 1.80
C VAL A 107 13.88 39.05 1.71
N PHE A 108 14.41 39.18 0.49
CA PHE A 108 15.73 39.73 0.07
C PHE A 108 16.94 38.80 0.26
N CYS A 109 17.84 38.62 -0.71
CA CYS A 109 18.29 39.51 -1.80
C CYS A 109 18.20 38.90 -3.21
#